data_AF-V6TAL5-F1
#
_entry.id   AF-V6TAL5-F1
#
_cell.length_a   1.000
_cell.length_b   1.000
_cell.length_c   1.000
_cell.angle_alpha   90.00
_cell.angle_beta   90.00
_cell.angle_gamma   90.00
#
_symmetry.space_group_name_H-M   'P 1'
#
loop_
_entity.id
_entity.type
_entity.pdbx_description
1 polymer ?
#
loop_
_entity_poly.entity_id
_entity_poly.type
_entity_poly.pdbx_seq_one_letter_code
_entity_poly.pdbx_strand_id
1 'polypeptide(L)'
;MSLELQISKVKRITKLAAPSHVINKDTIRAIAFVAQRVTAHALQSAIQESKRNKKKITGYEHLADAVIHAPGLAFLRDTVPHPIQLNRNG
;
A
#
# COMPACT_ATOMS: atom_id res chain seq x y z
N MET A 1 -18.27 0.44 -9.42
CA MET A 1 -16.85 0.80 -9.14
C MET A 1 -16.01 0.26 -10.29
N SER A 2 -15.27 1.12 -11.00
CA SER A 2 -14.34 0.68 -12.06
C SER A 2 -13.09 0.06 -11.42
N LEU A 3 -12.55 -0.99 -12.05
CA LEU A 3 -11.28 -1.56 -11.64
C LEU A 3 -10.15 -0.90 -12.44
N GLU A 4 -9.31 -0.14 -11.76
CA GLU A 4 -8.19 0.58 -12.36
C GLU A 4 -6.93 -0.30 -12.47
N LEU A 5 -6.84 -1.34 -11.65
CA LEU A 5 -5.70 -2.26 -11.67
C LEU A 5 -5.79 -3.25 -12.83
N GLN A 6 -4.68 -3.42 -13.55
CA GLN A 6 -4.56 -4.41 -14.63
C GLN A 6 -4.67 -5.84 -14.08
N ILE A 7 -5.76 -6.53 -14.42
CA ILE A 7 -6.04 -7.91 -13.99
C ILE A 7 -4.90 -8.89 -14.31
N SER A 8 -4.22 -8.72 -15.45
CA SER A 8 -3.09 -9.58 -15.84
C SER A 8 -1.93 -9.52 -14.83
N LYS A 9 -1.65 -8.34 -14.28
CA LYS A 9 -0.61 -8.16 -13.25
C LYS A 9 -1.04 -8.77 -11.91
N VAL A 10 -2.30 -8.57 -11.53
CA VAL A 10 -2.86 -9.18 -10.30
C VAL A 10 -2.81 -10.72 -10.38
N LYS A 11 -3.20 -11.29 -11.53
CA LYS A 11 -3.07 -12.73 -11.80
C LYS A 11 -1.62 -13.23 -11.65
N ARG A 12 -0.64 -12.47 -12.15
CA ARG A 12 0.79 -12.84 -12.00
C ARG A 12 1.23 -12.82 -10.54
N ILE A 13 0.87 -11.78 -9.78
CA ILE A 13 1.23 -11.66 -8.34
C ILE A 13 0.60 -12.81 -7.55
N THR A 14 -0.68 -13.09 -7.75
CA THR A 14 -1.39 -14.16 -7.04
C THR A 14 -0.80 -15.55 -7.33
N LYS A 15 -0.37 -15.82 -8.57
CA LYS A 15 0.35 -17.06 -8.92
C LYS A 15 1.72 -17.17 -8.22
N LEU A 16 2.43 -16.06 -8.07
CA LEU A 16 3.72 -16.04 -7.36
C LEU A 16 3.56 -16.27 -5.85
N ALA A 17 2.48 -15.73 -5.27
CA ALA A 17 2.17 -15.87 -3.85
C ALA A 17 1.66 -17.27 -3.48
N ALA A 18 0.98 -17.96 -4.40
CA ALA A 18 0.42 -19.30 -4.19
C ALA A 18 0.67 -20.22 -5.41
N PRO A 19 1.93 -20.64 -5.66
CA PRO A 19 2.31 -21.32 -6.90
C PRO A 19 1.66 -22.69 -7.10
N SER A 20 1.28 -23.37 -6.01
CA SER A 20 0.66 -24.69 -6.02
C SER A 20 -0.89 -24.66 -6.01
N HIS A 21 -1.51 -23.48 -6.07
CA HIS A 21 -2.96 -23.34 -5.96
C HIS A 21 -3.59 -22.69 -7.18
N VAL A 22 -4.71 -23.22 -7.64
CA VAL A 22 -5.47 -22.66 -8.76
C VAL A 22 -6.44 -21.60 -8.23
N ILE A 23 -6.18 -20.35 -8.56
CA ILE A 23 -7.04 -19.22 -8.18
C ILE A 23 -7.95 -18.87 -9.36
N ASN A 24 -9.27 -18.89 -9.13
CA ASN A 24 -10.24 -18.59 -10.17
C ASN A 24 -10.29 -17.09 -10.53
N LYS A 25 -10.91 -16.77 -11.66
CA LYS A 25 -10.95 -15.41 -12.22
C LYS A 25 -11.66 -14.40 -11.30
N ASP A 26 -12.73 -14.81 -10.62
CA ASP A 26 -13.52 -13.91 -9.78
C ASP A 26 -12.79 -13.59 -8.47
N THR A 27 -12.05 -14.55 -7.93
CA THR A 27 -11.14 -14.31 -6.78
C THR A 27 -10.02 -13.35 -7.17
N ILE A 28 -9.43 -13.48 -8.36
CA ILE A 28 -8.43 -12.52 -8.87
C ILE A 28 -9.02 -11.11 -8.98
N ARG A 29 -10.27 -10.97 -9.47
CA ARG A 29 -10.97 -9.68 -9.52
C ARG A 29 -11.22 -9.10 -8.13
N ALA A 30 -11.66 -9.92 -7.18
CA ALA A 30 -11.87 -9.51 -5.80
C ALA A 30 -10.57 -9.00 -5.15
N ILE A 31 -9.47 -9.71 -5.34
CA ILE A 31 -8.13 -9.28 -4.89
C ILE A 31 -7.75 -7.93 -5.52
N ALA A 32 -8.06 -7.71 -6.79
CA ALA A 32 -7.80 -6.44 -7.46
C ALA A 32 -8.59 -5.28 -6.81
N PHE A 33 -9.87 -5.48 -6.46
CA PHE A 33 -10.65 -4.49 -5.72
C PHE A 33 -10.09 -4.21 -4.33
N VAL A 34 -9.67 -5.27 -3.61
CA VAL A 34 -9.03 -5.13 -2.29
C VAL A 34 -7.75 -4.32 -2.41
N ALA A 35 -6.88 -4.65 -3.35
CA ALA A 35 -5.62 -3.92 -3.58
C ALA A 35 -5.87 -2.44 -3.93
N GLN A 36 -6.88 -2.14 -4.74
CA GLN A 36 -7.27 -0.77 -5.06
C GLN A 36 -7.78 -0.02 -3.82
N ARG A 37 -8.60 -0.67 -2.98
CA ARG A 37 -9.14 -0.07 -1.76
C ARG A 37 -8.05 0.21 -0.73
N VAL A 38 -7.12 -0.73 -0.54
CA VAL A 38 -5.96 -0.58 0.35
C VAL A 38 -5.05 0.54 -0.15
N THR A 39 -4.75 0.57 -1.45
CA THR A 39 -3.94 1.64 -2.06
C THR A 39 -4.56 3.01 -1.82
N ALA A 40 -5.87 3.16 -2.04
CA ALA A 40 -6.57 4.42 -1.80
C ALA A 40 -6.56 4.81 -0.31
N HIS A 41 -6.76 3.85 0.59
CA HIS A 41 -6.71 4.09 2.04
C HIS A 41 -5.32 4.53 2.51
N ALA A 42 -4.27 3.87 2.01
CA ALA A 42 -2.89 4.22 2.31
C ALA A 42 -2.54 5.63 1.82
N LEU A 43 -2.93 5.99 0.59
CA LEU A 43 -2.70 7.35 0.06
C LEU A 43 -3.44 8.42 0.87
N GLN A 44 -4.71 8.20 1.19
CA GLN A 44 -5.49 9.14 1.99
C GLN A 44 -4.86 9.35 3.37
N SER A 45 -4.41 8.27 4.00
CA SER A 45 -3.74 8.32 5.31
C SER A 45 -2.40 9.07 5.22
N ALA A 46 -1.60 8.81 4.19
CA ALA A 46 -0.35 9.53 3.96
C ALA A 46 -0.55 11.03 3.72
N ILE A 47 -1.60 11.42 2.98
CA ILE A 47 -1.98 12.84 2.79
C ILE A 47 -2.39 13.48 4.11
N GLN A 48 -3.06 12.75 5.00
CA GLN A 48 -3.39 13.27 6.33
C GLN A 48 -2.13 13.52 7.16
N GLU A 49 -1.17 12.60 7.14
CA GLU A 49 0.12 12.78 7.83
C GLU A 49 0.93 13.95 7.23
N SER A 50 0.95 14.11 5.90
CA SER A 50 1.63 15.26 5.28
C SER A 50 0.99 16.60 5.66
N LYS A 51 -0.34 16.65 5.78
CA LYS A 51 -1.06 17.83 6.28
C LYS A 51 -0.76 18.11 7.74
N ARG A 52 -0.71 17.09 8.61
CA ARG A 52 -0.30 17.22 10.02
C ARG A 52 1.11 17.81 10.13
N ASN A 53 2.00 17.38 9.25
CA ASN A 53 3.38 17.88 9.16
C ASN A 53 3.52 19.23 8.41
N LYS A 54 2.40 19.88 8.05
CA LYS A 54 2.34 21.15 7.29
C LYS A 54 3.11 21.10 5.96
N LYS A 55 3.22 19.92 5.34
CA LYS A 55 3.87 19.70 4.04
C LYS A 55 2.84 19.74 2.91
N LYS A 56 3.20 20.39 1.80
CA LYS A 56 2.38 20.43 0.57
C LYS A 56 2.53 19.17 -0.29
N ILE A 57 3.64 18.45 -0.14
CA ILE A 57 3.98 17.27 -0.94
C ILE A 57 3.94 16.05 -0.02
N THR A 58 3.21 15.00 -0.44
CA THR A 58 3.16 13.71 0.26
C THR A 58 4.33 12.83 -0.22
N GLY A 59 5.39 12.81 0.58
CA GLY A 59 6.56 11.93 0.43
C GLY A 59 6.45 10.57 1.13
N TYR A 60 7.52 9.78 1.03
CA TYR A 60 7.66 8.44 1.59
C TYR A 60 7.48 8.41 3.11
N GLU A 61 8.06 9.38 3.81
CA GLU A 61 7.99 9.54 5.26
C GLU A 61 6.54 9.58 5.75
N HIS A 62 5.65 10.26 5.04
CA HIS A 62 4.24 10.35 5.40
C HIS A 62 3.48 9.04 5.17
N LEU A 63 3.87 8.27 4.15
CA LEU A 63 3.33 6.93 3.94
C LEU A 63 3.82 5.98 5.04
N ALA A 64 5.08 6.06 5.43
CA ALA A 64 5.62 5.27 6.52
C ALA A 64 4.94 5.63 7.86
N ASP A 65 4.71 6.92 8.13
CA ASP A 65 3.93 7.39 9.29
C ASP A 65 2.49 6.84 9.25
N ALA A 66 1.84 6.90 8.09
CA ALA A 66 0.49 6.39 7.92
C ALA A 66 0.40 4.88 8.18
N VAL A 67 1.40 4.10 7.76
CA VAL A 67 1.47 2.65 8.02
C VAL A 67 1.61 2.35 9.52
N ILE A 68 2.24 3.25 10.29
CA ILE A 68 2.37 3.11 11.74
C ILE A 68 1.07 3.49 12.45
N HIS A 69 0.47 4.63 12.08
CA HIS A 69 -0.61 5.26 12.86
C HIS A 69 -2.03 4.94 12.37
N ALA A 70 -2.24 4.65 11.08
CA ALA A 70 -3.57 4.47 10.53
C ALA A 70 -4.11 3.05 10.79
N PRO A 71 -5.33 2.92 11.36
CA PRO A 71 -6.00 1.63 11.51
C PRO A 71 -6.11 0.90 10.17
N GLY A 72 -5.82 -0.41 10.19
CA GLY A 72 -5.90 -1.28 9.02
C GLY A 72 -4.69 -1.24 8.09
N LEU A 73 -3.65 -0.44 8.36
CA LEU A 73 -2.40 -0.43 7.57
C LEU A 73 -1.21 -1.09 8.28
N ALA A 74 -1.36 -1.49 9.56
CA ALA A 74 -0.26 -2.03 10.36
C ALA A 74 0.39 -3.29 9.75
N PHE A 75 -0.33 -4.07 8.94
CA PHE A 75 0.21 -5.24 8.24
C PHE A 75 1.26 -4.89 7.18
N LEU A 76 1.35 -3.62 6.78
CA LEU A 76 2.31 -3.13 5.79
C LEU A 76 3.63 -2.67 6.42
N ARG A 77 3.78 -2.69 7.75
CA ARG A 77 4.98 -2.18 8.45
C ARG A 77 6.27 -2.83 7.97
N ASP A 78 6.24 -4.13 7.71
CA ASP A 78 7.41 -4.88 7.23
C ASP A 78 7.69 -4.66 5.73
N THR A 79 6.70 -4.14 4.99
CA THR A 79 6.81 -3.87 3.54
C THR A 79 7.19 -2.41 3.26
N VAL A 80 6.78 -1.48 4.12
CA VAL A 80 7.08 -0.04 4.02
C VAL A 80 7.86 0.37 5.27
N PRO A 81 9.17 0.09 5.32
CA PRO A 81 9.97 0.40 6.50
C PRO A 81 10.07 1.91 6.69
N HIS A 82 10.09 2.38 7.93
CA HIS A 82 10.33 3.80 8.19
C HIS A 82 11.72 4.18 7.65
N PRO A 83 11.87 5.31 6.93
CA PRO A 83 13.16 5.65 6.36
C PRO A 83 14.17 5.79 7.50
N ILE A 84 15.25 5.00 7.44
CA ILE A 84 16.34 5.09 8.40
C ILE A 84 16.88 6.51 8.29
N GLN A 85 16.69 7.30 9.36
CA GLN A 85 17.32 8.61 9.46
C GLN A 85 18.82 8.35 9.57
N LEU A 86 19.52 8.28 8.42
CA LEU A 86 20.96 8.37 8.39
C LEU A 86 21.30 9.75 8.93
N ASN A 87 21.90 9.75 10.12
CA ASN A 87 22.34 10.92 10.87
C ASN A 87 22.92 11.99 9.93
N ARG A 88 22.17 13.06 9.67
CA ARG A 88 22.67 14.27 9.01
C ARG A 88 23.43 15.11 10.03
N ASN A 89 24.47 14.54 10.62
CA ASN A 89 25.46 15.28 11.41
C ASN A 89 26.83 14.94 10.80
N GLY A 90 27.22 15.74 9.82
CA GLY A 90 28.54 15.81 9.21
C GLY A 90 28.76 17.23 8.75
#